data_AF-A0A7C1LE56-F1
#
_entry.id   AF-A0A7C1LE56-F1
#
_cell.length_a   1.000
_cell.length_b   1.000
_cell.length_c   1.000
_cell.angle_alpha   90.00
_cell.angle_beta   90.00
_cell.angle_gamma   90.00
#
_symmetry.space_group_name_H-M   'P 1'
#
loop_
_entity.id
_entity.type
_entity.pdbx_description
1 polymer ?
#
loop_
_entity_poly.entity_id
_entity_poly.type
_entity_poly.pdbx_seq_one_letter_code
_entity_poly.pdbx_strand_id
1 'polypeptide(L)'
;MPLSKFKNVSFDKSSNYEFHQLVESDALIKTFTFLSTIMKNLFDEYIYFIFAGGNPKIEPDSLYIHSNKKKVLLYISEESGIIPYNISQYYHAIFKAYLKTDTIDWNNIFNFPLCCVKNVPALSVLPMID
;
A
#
# COMPACT_ATOMS: atom_id res chain seq x y z
N MET A 1 5.34 -14.05 8.06
CA MET A 1 4.78 -14.80 6.92
C MET A 1 5.22 -14.13 5.63
N PRO A 2 5.57 -14.84 4.55
CA PRO A 2 5.99 -14.21 3.30
C PRO A 2 4.78 -13.69 2.50
N LEU A 3 5.00 -12.64 1.70
CA LEU A 3 3.99 -12.07 0.79
C LEU A 3 3.49 -13.10 -0.25
N SER A 4 4.36 -14.05 -0.63
CA SER A 4 4.07 -15.13 -1.59
C SER A 4 2.92 -16.07 -1.20
N LYS A 5 2.43 -15.99 0.03
CA LYS A 5 1.23 -16.72 0.47
C LYS A 5 -0.03 -16.27 -0.29
N PHE A 6 -0.08 -15.01 -0.74
CA PHE A 6 -1.24 -14.45 -1.42
C PHE A 6 -1.05 -14.51 -2.93
N LYS A 7 -1.94 -15.23 -3.64
CA LYS A 7 -1.86 -15.40 -5.09
C LYS A 7 -2.19 -14.13 -5.89
N ASN A 8 -2.90 -13.20 -5.25
CA ASN A 8 -3.41 -11.97 -5.85
C ASN A 8 -2.74 -10.72 -5.27
N VAL A 9 -1.63 -10.86 -4.54
CA VAL A 9 -0.82 -9.73 -4.05
C VAL A 9 0.55 -9.83 -4.69
N SER A 10 1.05 -8.72 -5.25
CA SER A 10 2.36 -8.68 -5.88
C SER A 10 3.10 -7.40 -5.51
N PHE A 11 4.40 -7.55 -5.27
CA PHE A 11 5.29 -6.42 -5.13
C PHE A 11 5.77 -6.00 -6.53
N ASP A 12 5.60 -4.72 -6.85
CA ASP A 12 5.88 -4.18 -8.17
C ASP A 12 7.40 -4.10 -8.40
N LYS A 13 7.88 -4.62 -9.54
CA LYS A 13 9.31 -4.74 -9.84
C LYS A 13 9.97 -3.39 -10.15
N SER A 14 9.18 -2.40 -10.54
CA SER A 14 9.65 -1.03 -10.77
C SER A 14 9.93 -0.26 -9.47
N SER A 15 9.62 -0.86 -8.31
CA SER A 15 9.89 -0.26 -7.00
C SER A 15 11.39 0.03 -6.79
N ASN A 16 11.70 1.11 -6.08
CA ASN A 16 13.08 1.49 -5.76
C ASN A 16 13.77 0.57 -4.74
N TYR A 17 12.98 -0.21 -4.00
CA TYR A 17 13.43 -1.08 -2.92
C TYR A 17 12.84 -2.47 -3.10
N GLU A 18 13.49 -3.47 -2.51
CA GLU A 18 12.92 -4.80 -2.33
C GLU A 18 11.90 -4.81 -1.19
N PHE A 19 10.89 -5.67 -1.28
CA PHE A 19 9.82 -5.70 -0.27
C PHE A 19 10.33 -5.87 1.17
N HIS A 20 11.37 -6.69 1.39
CA HIS A 20 11.92 -6.95 2.73
C HIS A 20 12.69 -5.76 3.32
N GLN A 21 13.07 -4.78 2.49
CA GLN A 21 13.75 -3.56 2.90
C GLN A 21 12.76 -2.51 3.42
N LEU A 22 11.47 -2.63 3.10
CA LEU A 22 10.45 -1.72 3.60
C LEU A 22 10.26 -1.88 5.10
N VAL A 23 10.25 -0.75 5.80
CA VAL A 23 9.93 -0.70 7.24
C VAL A 23 8.50 -1.20 7.48
N GLU A 24 7.61 -1.06 6.52
CA GLU A 24 6.20 -1.43 6.63
C GLU A 24 5.90 -2.86 6.18
N SER A 25 6.93 -3.62 5.74
CA SER A 25 6.78 -4.98 5.21
C SER A 25 5.94 -5.90 6.11
N ASP A 26 6.22 -5.92 7.41
CA ASP A 26 5.47 -6.74 8.39
C ASP A 26 4.03 -6.25 8.59
N ALA A 27 3.82 -4.93 8.56
CA ALA A 27 2.50 -4.33 8.66
C ALA A 27 1.66 -4.68 7.42
N LEU A 28 2.22 -4.57 6.23
CA LEU A 28 1.57 -4.93 4.96
C LEU A 28 1.17 -6.40 4.95
N ILE A 29 2.05 -7.31 5.37
CA ILE A 29 1.72 -8.74 5.50
C ILE A 29 0.52 -8.97 6.43
N LYS A 30 0.50 -8.29 7.58
CA LYS A 30 -0.63 -8.38 8.53
C LYS A 30 -1.90 -7.81 7.90
N THR A 31 -1.83 -6.67 7.23
CA THR A 31 -2.97 -6.05 6.52
C THR A 31 -3.58 -7.02 5.51
N PHE A 32 -2.78 -7.62 4.62
CA PHE A 32 -3.31 -8.60 3.66
C PHE A 32 -3.85 -9.88 4.34
N THR A 33 -3.25 -10.30 5.45
CA THR A 33 -3.77 -11.43 6.23
C THR A 33 -5.17 -11.11 6.78
N PHE A 34 -5.35 -9.94 7.39
CA PHE A 34 -6.66 -9.50 7.89
C PHE A 34 -7.66 -9.28 6.76
N LEU A 35 -7.27 -8.60 5.68
CA LEU A 35 -8.13 -8.40 4.51
C LEU A 35 -8.62 -9.73 3.93
N SER A 36 -7.72 -10.71 3.75
CA SER A 36 -8.11 -12.03 3.25
C SER A 36 -9.10 -12.76 4.15
N THR A 37 -9.01 -12.54 5.47
CA THR A 37 -9.88 -13.18 6.47
C THR A 37 -11.25 -12.50 6.53
N ILE A 38 -11.29 -11.17 6.46
CA ILE A 38 -12.51 -10.36 6.56
C ILE A 38 -13.31 -10.44 5.25
N MET A 39 -12.64 -10.25 4.11
CA MET A 39 -13.30 -10.19 2.80
C MET A 39 -13.59 -11.57 2.21
N LYS A 40 -12.89 -12.63 2.66
CA LYS A 40 -13.05 -13.99 2.17
C LYS A 40 -12.95 -14.03 0.63
N ASN A 41 -13.95 -14.60 -0.05
CA ASN A 41 -13.97 -14.74 -1.51
C ASN A 41 -13.86 -13.40 -2.25
N LEU A 42 -14.37 -12.31 -1.68
CA LEU A 42 -14.26 -10.98 -2.30
C LEU A 42 -12.80 -10.54 -2.41
N PHE A 43 -11.91 -11.00 -1.51
CA PHE A 43 -10.49 -10.67 -1.58
C PHE A 43 -9.88 -11.08 -2.94
N ASP A 44 -10.28 -12.24 -3.44
CA ASP A 44 -9.74 -12.81 -4.68
C ASP A 44 -10.30 -12.17 -5.96
N GLU A 45 -11.35 -11.35 -5.86
CA GLU A 45 -11.86 -10.54 -7.00
C GLU A 45 -10.94 -9.35 -7.33
N TYR A 46 -10.04 -9.01 -6.39
CA TYR A 46 -9.07 -7.95 -6.55
C TYR A 46 -7.66 -8.51 -6.80
N ILE A 47 -6.84 -7.71 -7.47
CA ILE A 47 -5.39 -7.89 -7.53
C ILE A 47 -4.74 -6.68 -6.87
N TYR A 48 -3.91 -6.95 -5.87
CA TYR A 48 -3.23 -5.93 -5.09
C TYR A 48 -1.79 -5.80 -5.56
N PHE A 49 -1.36 -4.57 -5.80
CA PHE A 49 0.01 -4.22 -6.12
C PHE A 49 0.57 -3.34 -5.01
N ILE A 50 1.81 -3.59 -4.62
CA ILE A 50 2.55 -2.74 -3.70
C ILE A 50 3.67 -2.11 -4.51
N PHE A 51 3.68 -0.78 -4.59
CA PHE A 51 4.72 -0.02 -5.27
C PHE A 51 5.42 0.86 -4.26
N ALA A 52 6.74 0.70 -4.13
CA ALA A 52 7.57 1.54 -3.27
C ALA A 52 8.39 2.48 -4.16
N GLY A 53 7.86 3.68 -4.41
CA GLY A 53 8.42 4.65 -5.35
C GLY A 53 8.68 6.01 -4.70
N GLY A 54 9.92 6.49 -4.74
CA GLY A 54 10.27 7.86 -4.33
C GLY A 54 10.17 8.87 -5.48
N ASN A 55 10.38 8.39 -6.72
CA ASN A 55 10.45 9.24 -7.90
C ASN A 55 9.11 9.27 -8.65
N PRO A 56 8.44 10.44 -8.80
CA PRO A 56 7.16 10.55 -9.51
C PRO A 56 7.26 10.26 -11.02
N LYS A 57 8.47 10.14 -11.58
CA LYS A 57 8.70 9.75 -12.98
C LYS A 57 8.73 8.24 -13.21
N ILE A 58 8.86 7.45 -12.14
CA ILE A 58 8.85 6.00 -12.25
C ILE A 58 7.40 5.54 -12.05
N GLU A 59 6.89 4.89 -13.08
CA GLU A 59 5.55 4.33 -13.08
C GLU A 59 5.57 2.87 -12.64
N PRO A 60 4.52 2.39 -11.93
CA PRO A 60 4.40 0.97 -11.59
C PRO A 60 4.32 0.08 -12.85
N ASP A 61 5.06 -1.02 -12.91
CA ASP A 61 4.94 -2.01 -14.00
C ASP A 61 3.52 -2.57 -14.06
N SER A 62 2.86 -2.63 -12.90
CA SER A 62 1.48 -3.08 -12.77
C SER A 62 0.49 -2.28 -13.60
N LEU A 63 0.79 -1.06 -14.06
CA LEU A 63 -0.04 -0.33 -15.02
C LEU A 63 -0.35 -1.15 -16.27
N TYR A 64 0.67 -1.84 -16.78
CA TYR A 64 0.64 -2.57 -18.05
C TYR A 64 0.10 -4.00 -17.92
N ILE A 65 -0.24 -4.43 -16.70
CA ILE A 65 -0.83 -5.74 -16.46
C ILE A 65 -2.33 -5.68 -16.77
N HIS A 66 -2.73 -6.40 -17.82
CA HIS A 66 -4.14 -6.59 -18.16
C HIS A 66 -4.78 -7.69 -17.30
N SER A 67 -5.94 -7.38 -16.72
CA SER A 67 -6.74 -8.34 -15.95
C SER A 67 -8.21 -7.96 -15.97
N ASN A 68 -9.08 -8.97 -15.87
CA ASN A 68 -10.51 -8.76 -15.63
C ASN A 68 -10.84 -8.48 -14.15
N LYS A 69 -9.84 -8.62 -13.26
CA LYS A 69 -9.98 -8.34 -11.83
C LYS A 69 -9.74 -6.86 -11.53
N LYS A 70 -10.33 -6.37 -10.45
CA LYS A 70 -10.16 -4.99 -9.99
C LYS A 70 -8.77 -4.80 -9.41
N LYS A 71 -7.98 -3.88 -9.98
CA LYS A 71 -6.63 -3.60 -9.51
C LYS A 71 -6.64 -2.62 -8.35
N VAL A 72 -5.91 -2.91 -7.27
CA VAL A 72 -5.74 -2.02 -6.13
C VAL A 72 -4.24 -1.75 -5.96
N LEU A 73 -3.86 -0.49 -5.83
CA LEU A 73 -2.46 -0.10 -5.61
C LEU A 73 -2.26 0.38 -4.18
N LEU A 74 -1.25 -0.14 -3.50
CA LEU A 74 -0.68 0.46 -2.29
C LEU A 74 0.60 1.18 -2.71
N TYR A 75 0.52 2.51 -2.79
CA TYR A 75 1.63 3.37 -3.15
C TYR A 75 2.35 3.81 -1.87
N ILE A 76 3.48 3.16 -1.61
CA ILE A 76 4.42 3.48 -0.53
C ILE A 76 5.45 4.48 -1.08
N SER A 77 5.52 5.65 -0.47
CA SER A 77 6.48 6.70 -0.85
C SER A 77 6.84 7.45 0.40
N GLU A 78 8.12 7.51 0.76
CA GLU A 78 8.55 8.10 2.04
C GLU A 78 8.54 9.64 2.03
N GLU A 79 8.62 10.28 0.85
CA GLU A 79 8.96 11.71 0.78
C GLU A 79 8.00 12.56 -0.06
N SER A 80 7.16 11.95 -0.89
CA SER A 80 6.34 12.69 -1.86
C SER A 80 4.86 12.68 -1.50
N GLY A 81 4.33 13.87 -1.20
CA GLY A 81 2.88 14.11 -1.12
C GLY A 81 2.20 14.30 -2.48
N ILE A 82 2.90 14.06 -3.60
CA ILE A 82 2.36 14.19 -4.95
C ILE A 82 1.26 13.15 -5.16
N ILE A 83 0.12 13.58 -5.67
CA ILE A 83 -1.02 12.70 -5.92
C ILE A 83 -0.86 12.01 -7.29
N PRO A 84 -1.02 10.68 -7.39
CA PRO A 84 -0.75 9.91 -8.60
C PRO A 84 -1.91 9.97 -9.61
N TYR A 85 -2.27 11.17 -10.06
CA TYR A 85 -3.40 11.38 -10.98
C TYR A 85 -3.22 10.74 -12.34
N ASN A 86 -1.99 10.76 -12.87
CA ASN A 86 -1.67 10.19 -14.18
C ASN A 86 -1.98 8.70 -14.27
N ILE A 87 -1.95 8.00 -13.13
CA ILE A 87 -2.17 6.56 -13.07
C ILE A 87 -3.51 6.14 -12.48
N SER A 88 -4.32 7.07 -11.97
CA SER A 88 -5.56 6.74 -11.24
C SER A 88 -6.54 5.91 -12.05
N GLN A 89 -6.63 6.17 -13.36
CA GLN A 89 -7.51 5.46 -14.30
C GLN A 89 -7.21 3.96 -14.46
N TYR A 90 -6.00 3.51 -14.11
CA TYR A 90 -5.59 2.10 -14.28
C TYR A 90 -5.88 1.22 -13.06
N TYR A 91 -6.42 1.81 -11.99
CA TYR A 91 -6.70 1.13 -10.74
C TYR A 91 -8.15 1.38 -10.30
N HIS A 92 -8.74 0.37 -9.69
CA HIS A 92 -10.01 0.50 -8.99
C HIS A 92 -9.87 1.37 -7.74
N ALA A 93 -8.74 1.25 -7.03
CA ALA A 93 -8.41 2.08 -5.87
C ALA A 93 -6.89 2.23 -5.72
N ILE A 94 -6.43 3.38 -5.26
CA ILE A 94 -5.04 3.66 -4.89
C ILE A 94 -5.02 4.10 -3.42
N PHE A 95 -4.32 3.36 -2.58
CA PHE A 95 -4.03 3.70 -1.20
C PHE A 95 -2.62 4.29 -1.15
N LYS A 96 -2.50 5.60 -0.95
CA LYS A 96 -1.22 6.30 -0.98
C LYS A 96 -0.84 6.81 0.41
N ALA A 97 0.40 6.54 0.78
CA ALA A 97 1.02 7.11 1.96
C ALA A 97 1.35 8.60 1.80
N TYR A 98 1.32 9.34 2.91
CA TYR A 98 1.71 10.74 3.03
C TYR A 98 0.95 11.71 2.11
N LEU A 99 -0.37 11.49 1.95
CA LEU A 99 -1.23 12.51 1.35
C LEU A 99 -1.42 13.66 2.35
N LYS A 100 -1.11 14.88 1.92
CA LYS A 100 -1.19 16.09 2.77
C LYS A 100 -2.63 16.53 3.07
N THR A 101 -3.59 16.09 2.27
CA THR A 101 -5.00 16.46 2.40
C THR A 101 -5.88 15.24 2.25
N ASP A 102 -6.83 15.08 3.17
CA ASP A 102 -7.96 14.16 3.03
C ASP A 102 -8.97 14.79 2.07
N THR A 103 -8.56 15.06 0.84
CA THR A 103 -9.43 15.70 -0.15
C THR A 103 -10.34 14.64 -0.73
N ILE A 104 -11.60 14.69 -0.26
CA ILE A 104 -12.75 13.87 -0.64
C ILE A 104 -13.01 13.90 -2.17
N ASP A 105 -12.42 14.84 -2.90
CA ASP A 105 -12.55 14.99 -4.36
C ASP A 105 -11.81 13.93 -5.20
N TRP A 106 -11.07 13.00 -4.58
CA TRP A 106 -10.30 12.00 -5.32
C TRP A 106 -11.05 10.68 -5.42
N ASN A 107 -11.82 10.50 -6.51
CA ASN A 107 -12.77 9.40 -6.70
C ASN A 107 -12.26 7.97 -6.35
N ASN A 108 -10.95 7.70 -6.46
CA ASN A 108 -10.38 6.40 -6.13
C ASN A 108 -9.00 6.45 -5.44
N ILE A 109 -8.58 7.61 -4.93
CA ILE A 109 -7.29 7.74 -4.23
C ILE A 109 -7.55 8.03 -2.76
N PHE A 110 -7.09 7.13 -1.91
CA PHE A 110 -7.33 7.14 -0.48
C PHE A 110 -6.01 7.32 0.28
N ASN A 111 -6.08 8.06 1.38
CA ASN A 111 -4.96 8.18 2.30
C ASN A 111 -4.70 6.83 2.98
N PHE A 112 -3.42 6.44 3.06
CA PHE A 112 -2.99 5.20 3.70
C PHE A 112 -2.02 5.54 4.83
N PRO A 113 -2.48 5.57 6.09
CA PRO A 113 -1.62 5.93 7.21
C PRO A 113 -0.59 4.83 7.47
N LEU A 114 0.68 5.12 7.21
CA LEU A 114 1.80 4.25 7.57
C LEU A 114 2.16 4.48 9.04
N CYS A 115 1.38 3.94 9.96
CA CYS A 115 1.63 4.11 11.41
C CYS A 115 2.28 2.89 12.08
N CYS A 116 2.79 1.93 11.32
CA CYS A 116 3.35 0.70 11.88
C CYS A 116 4.82 0.55 11.50
N VAL A 117 5.69 1.23 12.25
CA VAL A 117 7.14 1.02 12.19
C VAL A 117 7.50 -0.39 12.64
N LYS A 118 8.30 -1.10 11.85
CA LYS A 118 8.79 -2.44 12.17
C LYS A 118 9.72 -2.40 13.38
N ASN A 119 9.54 -3.37 14.28
CA ASN A 119 10.40 -3.62 15.44
C ASN A 119 10.52 -2.49 16.48
N VAL A 120 9.60 -1.51 16.51
CA VAL A 120 9.54 -0.57 17.63
C VAL A 120 8.63 -1.14 18.72
N PRO A 121 9.15 -1.42 19.93
CA PRO A 121 8.32 -1.85 21.05
C PRO A 121 7.27 -0.79 21.36
N ALA A 122 6.03 -1.20 21.64
CA ALA A 122 5.03 -0.29 22.19
C ALA A 122 5.55 0.26 23.52
N LEU A 123 5.72 1.57 23.62
CA LEU A 123 6.04 2.20 24.90
C LEU A 123 4.82 2.06 25.81
N SER A 124 5.03 1.53 27.01
CA SER A 124 4.04 1.58 28.07
C SER A 124 3.69 3.03 28.36
N VAL A 125 2.40 3.38 28.29
CA VAL A 125 1.91 4.70 28.69
C VAL A 125 2.18 4.83 30.19
N LEU A 126 3.20 5.61 30.55
CA LEU A 126 3.45 6.01 31.93
C LEU A 126 2.73 7.33 32.17
N PRO A 127 1.94 7.47 33.25
CA PRO A 127 1.38 8.75 33.61
C PRO A 127 2.52 9.76 33.85
N MET A 128 2.32 10.99 33.38
CA MET A 128 3.17 12.10 33.76
C MET A 128 2.97 12.32 35.26
N ILE A 129 4.02 12.13 36.04
CA ILE A 129 4.04 12.45 37.47
C ILE A 129 4.63 13.86 37.56
N ASP A 130 3.85 14.83 38.02
CA ASP A 130 4.33 16.17 38.37
C ASP A 130 5.25 16.12 39.61
#